data_AF-A0AAU9X506-F1
#
_entry.id   AF-A0AAU9X506-F1
#
_cell.length_a   1.000
_cell.length_b   1.000
_cell.length_c   1.000
_cell.angle_alpha   90.00
_cell.angle_beta   90.00
_cell.angle_gamma   90.00
#
_symmetry.space_group_name_H-M   'P 1'
#
loop_
_entity.id
_entity.type
_entity.pdbx_description
1 polymer ?
#
loop_
_entity_poly.entity_id
_entity_poly.type
_entity_poly.pdbx_seq_one_letter_code
_entity_poly.pdbx_strand_id
1 'polypeptide(L)'
;MSLKIDCTWARVFLRETKSLSKTERIPGEGNAKFAARLLQDGFKIFDEHFQEYPGLHMKREDFMRHYRTIDEKFYNWRSKTEKEAYLTAFSSKNWNEGKVISKEGKKDHSLTSCQACLLFNSQLQSTFPISKFCRGARKGPLTELNTNIKRQCQREPKVTKRKLKSIGEAIYATYNEKCQENFQKSLSDILVLVPEAGLQKKPSPAEKKKMKRNERRQTKKELETKMSQNDSAVHFSLRQSYSSRQVQRMALSFETFEEAKERAKTTPPKVRERSHTASPANIEGKLDQLLADVESWPDGPPNWSEKARMYNIKTRGSDSTPGNGGQLVKAFLQSKRADITRFK
;
A
#
# COMPACT_ATOMS: atom_id res chain seq x y z
N MET A 1 -1.01 7.47 1.97
CA MET A 1 -0.65 8.89 2.13
C MET A 1 0.80 9.07 1.70
N SER A 2 1.10 10.06 0.86
CA SER A 2 2.48 10.42 0.54
C SER A 2 3.17 10.91 1.82
N LEU A 3 4.37 10.40 2.10
CA LEU A 3 5.19 10.98 3.18
C LEU A 3 5.53 12.41 2.77
N LYS A 4 5.25 13.40 3.62
CA LYS A 4 5.71 14.78 3.42
C LYS A 4 7.16 14.99 3.86
N ILE A 5 7.77 13.99 4.50
CA ILE A 5 9.16 14.05 4.95
C ILE A 5 9.99 13.24 3.95
N ASP A 6 10.74 13.93 3.11
CA ASP A 6 11.65 13.41 2.07
C ASP A 6 13.11 13.46 2.47
N CYS A 7 13.48 14.36 3.39
CA CYS A 7 14.83 14.43 3.93
C CYS A 7 15.18 13.14 4.70
N THR A 8 16.31 12.53 4.34
CA THR A 8 16.80 11.28 4.95
C THR A 8 17.24 11.50 6.39
N TRP A 9 17.96 12.60 6.67
CA TRP A 9 18.38 13.01 8.01
C TRP A 9 17.17 13.22 8.93
N ALA A 10 16.15 13.95 8.47
CA ALA A 10 14.94 14.17 9.26
C ALA A 10 14.19 12.86 9.56
N ARG A 11 14.14 11.91 8.61
CA ARG A 11 13.52 10.58 8.83
C ARG A 11 14.26 9.75 9.87
N VAL A 12 15.59 9.73 9.82
CA VAL A 12 16.41 8.98 10.78
C VAL A 12 16.33 9.63 12.14
N PHE A 13 16.49 10.95 12.22
CA PHE A 13 16.41 11.66 13.50
C PHE A 13 15.04 11.51 14.17
N LEU A 14 13.95 11.57 13.39
CA LEU A 14 12.61 11.29 13.90
C LEU A 14 12.54 9.92 14.59
N ARG A 15 13.21 8.89 14.08
CA ARG A 15 13.27 7.58 14.73
C ARG A 15 14.16 7.61 15.98
N GLU A 16 15.31 8.27 15.91
CA GLU A 16 16.25 8.38 17.04
C GLU A 16 15.66 9.11 18.25
N THR A 17 14.70 10.03 18.05
CA THR A 17 14.00 10.71 19.15
C THR A 17 13.38 9.73 20.17
N LYS A 18 12.99 8.52 19.74
CA LYS A 18 12.45 7.46 20.62
C LYS A 18 13.48 6.93 21.62
N SER A 19 14.74 6.88 21.21
CA SER A 19 15.84 6.43 22.07
C SER A 19 16.39 7.58 22.91
N LEU A 20 16.22 8.83 22.45
CA LEU A 20 16.68 10.04 23.14
C LEU A 20 15.67 10.56 24.16
N SER A 21 14.39 10.20 24.04
CA SER A 21 13.34 10.59 24.98
C SER A 21 13.58 9.98 26.36
N LYS A 22 13.69 10.83 27.38
CA LYS A 22 13.84 10.44 28.80
C LYS A 22 12.49 10.31 29.52
N THR A 23 11.40 10.15 28.78
CA THR A 23 10.04 10.14 29.34
C THR A 23 9.80 8.87 30.15
N GLU A 24 9.78 9.00 31.47
CA GLU A 24 9.43 7.91 32.37
C GLU A 24 7.91 7.75 32.52
N ARG A 25 7.49 6.51 32.77
CA ARG A 25 6.08 6.18 32.95
C ARG A 25 5.64 6.55 34.37
N ILE A 26 4.58 7.34 34.48
CA ILE A 26 4.03 7.70 35.80
C ILE A 26 3.21 6.51 36.36
N PRO A 27 3.31 6.19 37.67
CA PRO A 27 2.45 5.19 38.31
C PRO A 27 0.96 5.51 38.11
N GLY A 28 0.18 4.52 37.67
CA GLY A 28 -1.26 4.70 37.37
C GLY A 28 -1.56 5.33 36.01
N GLU A 29 -0.55 5.66 35.19
CA GLU A 29 -0.77 6.21 33.86
C GLU A 29 -1.19 5.13 32.84
N GLY A 30 -2.29 5.38 32.14
CA GLY A 30 -2.74 4.56 31.02
C GLY A 30 -1.80 4.64 29.81
N ASN A 31 -1.64 3.53 29.09
CA ASN A 31 -0.71 3.41 27.95
C ASN A 31 -0.89 4.52 26.89
N ALA A 32 -2.12 4.94 26.62
CA ALA A 32 -2.41 5.99 25.64
C ALA A 32 -1.85 7.36 26.05
N LYS A 33 -1.95 7.70 27.34
CA LYS A 33 -1.47 8.97 27.90
C LYS A 33 0.06 9.00 27.92
N PHE A 34 0.68 7.90 28.34
CA PHE A 34 2.13 7.73 28.26
C PHE A 34 2.66 7.85 26.83
N ALA A 35 2.03 7.16 25.86
CA ALA A 35 2.42 7.22 24.45
C ALA A 35 2.27 8.65 23.87
N ALA A 36 1.24 9.39 24.26
CA ALA A 36 1.04 10.77 23.82
C ALA A 36 2.15 11.70 24.35
N ARG A 37 2.58 11.53 25.61
CA ARG A 37 3.71 12.28 26.18
C ARG A 37 5.03 11.94 25.51
N LEU A 38 5.31 10.67 25.31
CA LEU A 38 6.53 10.22 24.63
C LEU A 38 6.67 10.86 23.24
N LEU A 39 5.55 10.95 22.50
CA LEU A 39 5.53 11.63 21.21
C LEU A 39 5.70 13.15 21.31
N GLN A 40 5.22 13.78 22.39
CA GLN A 40 5.42 15.22 22.63
C GLN A 40 6.89 15.51 22.94
N ASP A 41 7.50 14.71 23.80
CA ASP A 41 8.93 14.85 24.13
C ASP A 41 9.79 14.57 22.88
N GLY A 42 9.43 13.56 22.08
CA GLY A 42 10.09 13.30 20.80
C GLY A 42 9.99 14.46 19.81
N PHE A 43 8.83 15.16 19.76
CA PHE A 43 8.68 16.37 18.95
C PHE A 43 9.56 17.51 19.46
N LYS A 44 9.64 17.71 20.78
CA LYS A 44 10.50 18.74 21.38
C LYS A 44 11.97 18.52 21.03
N ILE A 45 12.47 17.29 21.18
CA ILE A 45 13.84 16.91 20.80
C ILE A 45 14.08 17.14 19.31
N PHE A 46 13.10 16.82 18.47
CA PHE A 46 13.18 17.05 17.02
C PHE A 46 13.33 18.53 16.68
N ASP A 47 12.48 19.38 17.26
CA ASP A 47 12.47 20.82 16.98
C ASP A 47 13.73 21.51 17.51
N GLU A 48 14.21 21.14 18.70
CA GLU A 48 15.47 21.63 19.28
C GLU A 48 16.68 21.27 18.39
N HIS A 49 16.73 20.05 17.85
CA HIS A 49 17.85 19.62 17.01
C HIS A 49 17.93 20.34 15.66
N PHE A 50 16.78 20.75 15.11
CA PHE A 50 16.69 21.42 13.81
C PHE A 50 16.36 22.93 13.91
N GLN A 51 16.45 23.51 15.10
CA GLN A 51 16.08 24.91 15.35
C GLN A 51 16.85 25.92 14.48
N GLU A 52 18.10 25.61 14.12
CA GLU A 52 18.94 26.46 13.28
C GLU A 52 18.66 26.30 11.77
N TYR A 53 17.79 25.37 11.37
CA TYR A 53 17.58 24.96 9.97
C TYR A 53 16.11 25.14 9.55
N PRO A 54 15.72 26.30 9.00
CA PRO A 54 14.33 26.62 8.69
C PRO A 54 13.65 25.63 7.75
N GLY A 55 14.39 25.05 6.81
CA GLY A 55 13.88 24.04 5.88
C GLY A 55 13.47 22.73 6.55
N LEU A 56 13.93 22.48 7.77
CA LEU A 56 13.70 21.26 8.55
C LEU A 56 12.68 21.44 9.69
N HIS A 57 12.17 22.66 9.91
CA HIS A 57 11.10 22.88 10.89
C HIS A 57 9.82 22.18 10.49
N MET A 58 9.22 21.50 11.47
CA MET A 58 8.01 20.73 11.30
C MET A 58 6.96 21.18 12.31
N LYS A 59 5.70 21.30 11.87
CA LYS A 59 4.59 21.51 12.79
C LYS A 59 4.33 20.26 13.63
N ARG A 60 3.91 20.45 14.88
CA ARG A 60 3.60 19.36 15.81
C ARG A 60 2.62 18.35 15.22
N GLU A 61 1.57 18.81 14.53
CA GLU A 61 0.55 17.95 13.94
C GLU A 61 1.13 17.06 12.82
N ASP A 62 2.03 17.61 12.01
CA ASP A 62 2.69 16.88 10.93
C ASP A 62 3.68 15.84 11.48
N PHE A 63 4.43 16.17 12.54
CA PHE A 63 5.26 15.20 13.26
C PHE A 63 4.42 14.02 13.74
N MET A 64 3.35 14.30 14.50
CA MET A 64 2.46 13.28 15.07
C MET A 64 1.82 12.39 13.98
N ARG A 65 1.41 13.00 12.86
CA ARG A 65 0.79 12.30 11.73
C ARG A 65 1.76 11.36 11.02
N HIS A 66 3.01 11.78 10.84
CA HIS A 66 4.00 11.03 10.04
C HIS A 66 4.88 10.10 10.86
N TYR A 67 5.00 10.31 12.18
CA TYR A 67 5.88 9.55 13.05
C TYR A 67 5.67 8.03 12.94
N ARG A 68 4.44 7.55 13.19
CA ARG A 68 4.13 6.11 13.14
C ARG A 68 4.40 5.50 11.78
N THR A 69 4.04 6.21 10.70
CA THR A 69 4.24 5.72 9.33
C THR A 69 5.73 5.56 8.99
N ILE A 70 6.58 6.46 9.50
CA ILE A 70 8.02 6.39 9.29
C ILE A 70 8.63 5.29 10.15
N ASP A 71 8.25 5.18 11.42
CA ASP A 71 8.76 4.13 12.31
C ASP A 71 8.39 2.71 11.81
N GLU A 72 7.15 2.53 11.35
CA GLU A 72 6.69 1.29 10.71
C GLU A 72 7.52 0.93 9.48
N LYS A 73 7.97 1.91 8.69
CA LYS A 73 8.81 1.68 7.51
C LYS A 73 10.19 1.19 7.89
N PHE A 74 10.78 1.74 8.95
CA PHE A 74 12.05 1.24 9.49
C PHE A 74 11.91 -0.14 10.14
N TYR A 75 10.76 -0.44 10.76
CA TYR A 75 10.47 -1.77 11.29
C TYR A 75 10.35 -2.81 10.17
N ASN A 76 9.63 -2.49 9.09
CA ASN A 76 9.38 -3.38 7.95
C ASN A 76 10.50 -3.40 6.89
N TRP A 77 11.69 -2.90 7.22
CA TRP A 77 12.81 -2.89 6.28
C TRP A 77 13.35 -4.31 6.06
N ARG A 78 13.39 -4.76 4.80
CA ARG A 78 13.68 -6.17 4.46
C ARG A 78 15.15 -6.55 4.63
N SER A 79 16.06 -5.71 4.17
CA SER A 79 17.50 -5.93 4.27
C SER A 79 18.06 -5.30 5.54
N LYS A 80 18.65 -6.11 6.42
CA LYS A 80 19.25 -5.64 7.67
C LYS A 80 20.53 -4.82 7.41
N THR A 81 21.37 -5.27 6.48
CA THR A 81 22.62 -4.59 6.10
C THR A 81 22.38 -3.22 5.48
N GLU A 82 21.41 -3.11 4.56
CA GLU A 82 21.03 -1.81 3.96
C GLU A 82 20.44 -0.86 5.00
N LYS A 83 19.65 -1.38 5.94
CA LYS A 83 19.08 -0.59 7.03
C LYS A 83 20.16 -0.04 7.95
N GLU A 84 21.12 -0.88 8.34
CA GLU A 84 22.24 -0.47 9.20
C GLU A 84 23.12 0.56 8.49
N ALA A 85 23.48 0.34 7.22
CA ALA A 85 24.23 1.32 6.43
C ALA A 85 23.48 2.66 6.34
N TYR A 86 22.16 2.63 6.11
CA TYR A 86 21.32 3.82 6.05
C TYR A 86 21.27 4.57 7.40
N LEU A 87 21.07 3.86 8.51
CA LEU A 87 21.02 4.47 9.84
C LEU A 87 22.38 5.03 10.25
N THR A 88 23.46 4.30 10.00
CA THR A 88 24.83 4.76 10.30
C THR A 88 25.14 6.03 9.51
N ALA A 89 24.88 6.04 8.20
CA ALA A 89 25.18 7.19 7.34
C ALA A 89 24.44 8.47 7.78
N PHE A 90 23.15 8.36 8.09
CA PHE A 90 22.28 9.51 8.41
C PHE A 90 22.01 9.72 9.91
N SER A 91 22.88 9.21 10.79
CA SER A 91 22.73 9.33 12.24
C SER A 91 22.90 10.76 12.75
N SER A 92 22.27 11.11 13.88
CA SER A 92 22.48 12.42 14.53
C SER A 92 23.95 12.74 14.82
N LYS A 93 24.76 11.72 15.13
CA LYS A 93 26.21 11.87 15.32
C LYS A 93 26.89 12.40 14.06
N ASN A 94 26.63 11.77 12.92
CA ASN A 94 27.20 12.22 11.64
C ASN A 94 26.69 13.60 11.22
N TRP A 95 25.44 13.92 11.54
CA TRP A 95 24.90 15.26 11.35
C TRP A 95 25.70 16.28 12.17
N ASN A 96 25.92 16.03 13.46
CA ASN A 96 26.60 16.97 14.36
C ASN A 96 28.11 17.07 14.10
N GLU A 97 28.79 15.96 13.83
CA GLU A 97 30.24 15.89 13.61
C GLU A 97 30.70 16.59 12.33
N GLY A 98 29.79 16.89 11.39
CA GLY A 98 30.10 17.63 10.16
C GLY A 98 31.00 16.89 9.16
N LYS A 99 31.39 15.64 9.46
CA LYS A 99 32.25 14.81 8.60
C LYS A 99 31.62 14.46 7.25
N VAL A 100 30.28 14.43 7.19
CA VAL A 100 29.50 14.03 6.01
C VAL A 100 28.85 15.24 5.33
N ILE A 101 28.65 16.34 6.05
CA ILE A 101 27.96 17.54 5.54
C ILE A 101 28.49 18.82 6.21
N SER A 102 28.85 19.82 5.40
CA SER A 102 29.27 21.13 5.92
C SER A 102 28.10 21.89 6.55
N LYS A 103 28.40 22.91 7.36
CA LYS A 103 27.36 23.77 7.97
C LYS A 103 26.52 24.48 6.92
N GLU A 104 27.10 24.88 5.78
CA GLU A 104 26.35 25.46 4.67
C GLU A 104 25.44 24.41 4.02
N GLY A 105 25.95 23.22 3.75
CA GLY A 105 25.19 22.13 3.11
C GLY A 105 23.97 21.68 3.94
N LYS A 106 24.03 21.79 5.27
CA LYS A 106 22.87 21.52 6.14
C LYS A 106 21.68 22.45 5.89
N LYS A 107 21.94 23.70 5.48
CA LYS A 107 20.87 24.68 5.20
C LYS A 107 20.09 24.37 3.92
N ASP A 108 20.69 23.60 3.01
CA ASP A 108 20.06 23.18 1.75
C ASP A 108 19.07 22.01 1.93
N HIS A 109 18.98 21.46 3.15
CA HIS A 109 18.02 20.42 3.47
C HIS A 109 16.64 21.00 3.76
N SER A 110 15.61 20.37 3.19
CA SER A 110 14.21 20.71 3.37
C SER A 110 13.38 19.47 3.70
N LEU A 111 12.31 19.59 4.47
CA LEU A 111 11.45 18.43 4.78
C LEU A 111 10.81 17.84 3.52
N THR A 112 10.34 18.69 2.61
CA THR A 112 9.64 18.27 1.39
C THR A 112 10.55 18.40 0.18
N SER A 113 10.59 17.38 -0.69
CA SER A 113 11.38 17.40 -1.93
C SER A 113 12.85 17.82 -1.74
N CYS A 114 13.52 17.24 -0.74
CA CYS A 114 14.90 17.59 -0.40
C CYS A 114 15.87 17.28 -1.56
N GLN A 115 16.31 18.33 -2.26
CA GLN A 115 17.28 18.22 -3.35
C GLN A 115 18.68 17.89 -2.84
N ALA A 116 19.06 18.39 -1.66
CA ALA A 116 20.36 18.05 -1.04
C ALA A 116 20.50 16.55 -0.76
N CYS A 117 19.47 15.91 -0.19
CA CYS A 117 19.46 14.44 -0.02
C CYS A 117 19.53 13.70 -1.36
N LEU A 118 18.89 14.24 -2.40
CA LEU A 118 18.90 13.63 -3.74
C LEU A 118 20.26 13.76 -4.42
N LEU A 119 20.92 14.91 -4.34
CA LEU A 119 22.19 15.18 -5.01
C LEU A 119 23.35 14.45 -4.32
N PHE A 120 23.45 14.57 -3.00
CA PHE A 120 24.60 14.05 -2.26
C PHE A 120 24.45 12.58 -1.86
N ASN A 121 23.22 12.06 -1.75
CA ASN A 121 22.97 10.74 -1.20
C ASN A 121 21.89 9.94 -1.95
N SER A 122 21.77 10.12 -3.28
CA SER A 122 20.76 9.45 -4.11
C SER A 122 20.67 7.93 -3.90
N GLN A 123 21.83 7.25 -3.82
CA GLN A 123 21.91 5.80 -3.68
C GLN A 123 21.29 5.33 -2.36
N LEU A 124 21.70 5.91 -1.25
CA LEU A 124 21.17 5.59 0.08
C LEU A 124 19.72 6.07 0.25
N GLN A 125 19.33 7.20 -0.34
CA GLN A 125 17.93 7.64 -0.32
C GLN A 125 17.00 6.62 -1.01
N SER A 126 17.47 5.96 -2.07
CA SER A 126 16.70 4.98 -2.84
C SER A 126 16.44 3.66 -2.11
N THR A 127 17.22 3.34 -1.06
CA THR A 127 17.04 2.12 -0.26
C THR A 127 15.87 2.23 0.71
N PHE A 128 15.44 3.45 1.06
CA PHE A 128 14.33 3.67 1.97
C PHE A 128 13.03 3.02 1.45
N PRO A 129 12.30 2.24 2.29
CA PRO A 129 11.08 1.57 1.88
C PRO A 129 9.93 2.57 1.70
N ILE A 130 9.83 3.14 0.50
CA ILE A 130 8.66 3.90 0.06
C ILE A 130 7.49 2.91 -0.10
N SER A 131 6.30 3.31 0.35
CA SER A 131 5.11 2.46 0.34
C SER A 131 4.90 1.89 -1.07
N LYS A 132 4.75 0.57 -1.17
CA LYS A 132 4.56 -0.21 -2.38
C LYS A 132 3.58 0.44 -3.36
N PHE A 133 4.08 1.29 -4.24
CA PHE A 133 3.61 1.38 -5.61
C PHE A 133 4.80 1.02 -6.48
N CYS A 134 4.66 -0.08 -7.20
CA CYS A 134 5.57 -0.53 -8.27
C CYS A 134 6.92 -1.13 -7.83
N ARG A 135 6.91 -2.24 -7.08
CA ARG A 135 7.91 -3.31 -7.32
C ARG A 135 7.17 -4.57 -7.77
N GLY A 136 6.70 -4.51 -9.02
CA GLY A 136 6.19 -5.67 -9.74
C GLY A 136 7.26 -6.17 -10.69
N ALA A 137 7.77 -7.37 -10.41
CA ALA A 137 8.67 -8.19 -11.20
C ALA A 137 10.11 -7.68 -11.40
N ARG A 138 11.08 -8.57 -11.14
CA ARG A 138 12.45 -8.48 -11.68
C ARG A 138 12.32 -8.35 -13.20
N LYS A 139 12.85 -7.28 -13.80
CA LYS A 139 12.84 -7.06 -15.25
C LYS A 139 14.18 -6.49 -15.69
N GLY A 140 14.74 -7.08 -16.73
CA GLY A 140 16.15 -7.02 -17.14
C GLY A 140 16.68 -5.68 -17.70
N PRO A 141 17.80 -5.72 -18.46
CA PRO A 141 18.65 -4.56 -18.73
C PRO A 141 17.96 -3.36 -19.41
N LEU A 142 16.97 -3.61 -20.26
CA LEU A 142 16.20 -2.56 -20.97
C LEU A 142 15.31 -1.70 -20.05
N THR A 143 15.07 -2.14 -18.82
CA THR A 143 14.28 -1.38 -17.83
C THR A 143 15.11 -0.34 -17.09
N GLU A 144 16.44 -0.51 -17.00
CA GLU A 144 17.33 0.43 -16.28
C GLU A 144 17.45 1.76 -17.02
N LEU A 145 17.56 1.71 -18.36
CA LEU A 145 17.52 2.90 -19.23
C LEU A 145 16.20 3.68 -19.10
N ASN A 146 15.07 2.98 -18.96
CA ASN A 146 13.76 3.63 -18.76
C ASN A 146 13.55 4.15 -17.32
N THR A 147 14.22 3.58 -16.32
CA THR A 147 14.16 4.09 -14.94
C THR A 147 14.93 5.39 -14.76
N ASN A 148 15.98 5.64 -15.54
CA ASN A 148 16.68 6.92 -15.52
C ASN A 148 15.82 8.04 -16.11
N ILE A 149 15.00 7.74 -17.12
CA ILE A 149 14.04 8.70 -17.70
C ILE A 149 12.87 8.99 -16.74
N LYS A 150 12.41 7.98 -15.98
CA LYS A 150 11.29 8.15 -15.01
C LYS A 150 11.68 8.75 -13.67
N ARG A 151 12.94 8.71 -13.26
CA ARG A 151 13.43 9.38 -12.03
C ARG A 151 13.46 10.91 -12.15
N GLN A 152 13.31 11.44 -13.37
CA GLN A 152 13.11 12.86 -13.65
C GLN A 152 11.64 13.31 -13.63
N CYS A 153 10.74 12.62 -12.93
CA CYS A 153 9.41 13.16 -12.63
C CYS A 153 9.48 14.22 -11.52
N GLN A 154 10.18 15.33 -11.81
CA GLN A 154 9.70 16.63 -11.36
C GLN A 154 8.32 16.83 -11.98
N ARG A 155 7.38 17.45 -11.26
CA ARG A 155 6.06 17.83 -11.78
C ARG A 155 6.26 18.34 -13.21
N GLU A 156 5.62 17.71 -14.20
CA GLU A 156 5.81 18.07 -15.61
C GLU A 156 5.76 19.59 -15.72
N PRO A 157 6.90 20.26 -15.97
CA PRO A 157 6.89 21.71 -16.10
C PRO A 157 5.97 21.98 -17.29
N LYS A 158 4.94 22.80 -17.10
CA LYS A 158 4.01 23.20 -18.17
C LYS A 158 4.85 23.52 -19.39
N VAL A 159 4.81 22.64 -20.40
CA VAL A 159 5.71 22.73 -21.54
C VAL A 159 5.35 24.00 -22.29
N THR A 160 6.18 25.02 -22.15
CA THR A 160 5.97 26.31 -22.82
C THR A 160 6.15 26.11 -24.32
N LYS A 161 5.31 26.78 -25.13
CA LYS A 161 5.35 26.71 -26.61
C LYS A 161 6.76 26.93 -27.18
N ARG A 162 7.56 27.78 -26.53
CA ARG A 162 8.98 28.04 -26.89
C ARG A 162 9.87 26.80 -26.74
N LYS A 163 9.74 26.04 -25.64
CA LYS A 163 10.50 24.79 -25.44
C LYS A 163 10.08 23.69 -26.41
N LEU A 164 8.79 23.62 -26.74
CA LEU A 164 8.28 22.71 -27.78
C LEU A 164 8.88 23.04 -29.16
N LYS A 165 8.96 24.33 -29.50
CA LYS A 165 9.54 24.78 -30.78
C LYS A 165 11.04 24.43 -30.86
N SER A 166 11.82 24.74 -29.82
CA SER A 166 13.26 24.45 -29.81
C SER A 166 13.56 22.95 -29.85
N ILE A 167 12.78 22.12 -29.13
CA ILE A 167 12.91 20.66 -29.17
C ILE A 167 12.50 20.14 -30.56
N GLY A 168 11.42 20.67 -31.14
CA GLY A 168 10.98 20.34 -32.49
C GLY A 168 12.03 20.66 -33.56
N GLU A 169 12.66 21.83 -33.49
CA GLU A 169 13.74 22.25 -34.39
C GLU A 169 14.97 21.34 -34.27
N ALA A 170 15.38 20.98 -33.05
CA ALA A 170 16.50 20.06 -32.83
C ALA A 170 16.21 18.64 -33.36
N ILE A 171 14.98 18.14 -33.16
CA ILE A 171 14.55 16.85 -33.74
C ILE A 171 14.54 16.95 -35.26
N TYR A 172 13.96 18.00 -35.83
CA TYR A 172 13.93 18.17 -37.29
C TYR A 172 15.34 18.21 -37.88
N ALA A 173 16.26 19.00 -37.32
CA ALA A 173 17.63 19.11 -37.81
C ALA A 173 18.36 17.75 -37.82
N THR A 174 18.31 17.02 -36.70
CA THR A 174 19.01 15.73 -36.56
C THR A 174 18.48 14.65 -37.50
N TYR A 175 17.17 14.60 -37.76
CA TYR A 175 16.62 13.64 -38.71
C TYR A 175 16.73 14.12 -40.16
N ASN A 176 16.67 15.43 -40.41
CA ASN A 176 16.83 15.99 -41.75
C ASN A 176 18.24 15.79 -42.30
N GLU A 177 19.27 15.96 -41.46
CA GLU A 177 20.66 15.66 -41.83
C GLU A 177 20.80 14.19 -42.25
N LYS A 178 20.31 13.26 -41.43
CA LYS A 178 20.32 11.82 -41.76
C LYS A 178 19.51 11.49 -43.01
N CYS A 179 18.40 12.17 -43.25
CA CYS A 179 17.59 11.97 -44.45
C CYS A 179 18.29 12.48 -45.70
N GLN A 180 19.00 13.61 -45.60
CA GLN A 180 19.80 14.15 -46.69
C GLN A 180 21.00 13.25 -47.00
N GLU A 181 21.69 12.72 -45.97
CA GLU A 181 22.81 11.79 -46.14
C GLU A 181 22.40 10.47 -46.80
N ASN A 182 21.29 9.86 -46.34
CA ASN A 182 20.91 8.51 -46.79
C ASN A 182 20.01 8.50 -48.04
N PHE A 183 19.20 9.54 -48.25
CA PHE A 183 18.15 9.55 -49.27
C PHE A 183 18.21 10.77 -50.20
N GLN A 184 19.16 11.70 -50.00
CA GLN A 184 19.30 12.95 -50.77
C GLN A 184 18.01 13.79 -50.83
N LYS A 185 17.11 13.58 -49.85
CA LYS A 185 15.82 14.27 -49.75
C LYS A 185 15.67 14.83 -48.35
N SER A 186 14.92 15.93 -48.24
CA SER A 186 14.64 16.49 -46.92
C SER A 186 13.69 15.58 -46.14
N LEU A 187 13.77 15.64 -44.80
CA LEU A 187 12.83 14.92 -43.94
C LEU A 187 11.38 15.32 -44.24
N SER A 188 11.14 16.57 -44.61
CA SER A 188 9.82 17.06 -45.00
C SER A 188 9.26 16.32 -46.22
N ASP A 189 10.08 16.17 -47.27
CA ASP A 189 9.67 15.48 -48.50
C ASP A 189 9.37 14.01 -48.24
N ILE A 190 10.14 13.37 -47.35
CA ILE A 190 9.91 11.99 -46.94
C ILE A 190 8.63 11.88 -46.11
N LEU A 191 8.40 12.78 -45.15
CA LEU A 191 7.20 12.78 -44.30
C LEU A 191 5.90 12.99 -45.09
N VAL A 192 5.94 13.66 -46.24
CA VAL A 192 4.79 13.78 -47.15
C VAL A 192 4.41 12.44 -47.79
N LEU A 193 5.37 11.51 -47.92
CA LEU A 193 5.16 10.15 -48.46
C LEU A 193 4.76 9.13 -47.37
N VAL A 194 4.97 9.45 -46.09
CA VAL A 194 4.62 8.58 -44.94
C VAL A 194 3.12 8.26 -44.79
N PRO A 195 2.14 9.10 -45.21
CA PRO A 195 0.73 8.72 -45.16
C PRO A 195 0.41 7.44 -45.94
N GLU A 196 1.14 7.16 -47.03
CA GLU A 196 0.99 5.95 -47.84
C GLU A 196 1.41 4.68 -47.08
N ALA A 197 2.22 4.82 -46.02
CA ALA A 197 2.67 3.71 -45.17
C ALA A 197 1.62 3.25 -44.14
N GLY A 198 0.44 3.89 -44.06
CA GLY A 198 -0.67 3.44 -43.23
C GLY A 198 -0.38 3.39 -41.72
N LEU A 199 0.56 4.20 -41.23
CA LEU A 199 0.99 4.17 -39.83
C LEU A 199 -0.07 4.75 -38.89
N GLN A 200 -0.86 3.87 -38.27
CA GLN A 200 -1.81 4.28 -37.23
C GLN A 200 -1.10 4.54 -35.90
N LYS A 201 -1.42 5.68 -35.27
CA LYS A 201 -0.96 5.98 -33.91
C LYS A 201 -1.50 4.91 -32.97
N LYS A 202 -0.61 4.10 -32.39
CA LYS A 202 -0.99 3.08 -31.40
C LYS A 202 -1.72 3.75 -30.24
N PRO A 203 -2.98 3.39 -29.96
CA PRO A 203 -3.73 4.02 -28.88
C PRO A 203 -3.06 3.72 -27.55
N SER A 204 -2.92 4.75 -26.72
CA SER A 204 -2.36 4.65 -25.38
C SER A 204 -3.21 3.72 -24.50
N PRO A 205 -2.65 3.17 -23.40
CA PRO A 205 -3.42 2.35 -22.46
C PRO A 205 -4.67 3.06 -21.91
N ALA A 206 -4.58 4.38 -21.72
CA ALA A 206 -5.70 5.20 -21.27
C ALA A 206 -6.80 5.32 -22.33
N GLU A 207 -6.43 5.56 -23.58
CA GLU A 207 -7.37 5.61 -24.72
C GLU A 207 -8.02 4.26 -24.96
N LYS A 208 -7.27 3.15 -24.90
CA LYS A 208 -7.84 1.79 -24.96
C LYS A 208 -8.87 1.54 -23.87
N LYS A 209 -8.60 2.01 -22.64
CA LYS A 209 -9.55 1.90 -21.52
C LYS A 209 -10.79 2.76 -21.74
N LYS A 210 -10.63 3.94 -22.35
CA LYS A 210 -11.74 4.82 -22.72
C LYS A 210 -12.61 4.20 -23.82
N MET A 211 -12.00 3.62 -24.86
CA MET A 211 -12.70 2.91 -25.94
C MET A 211 -13.52 1.74 -25.39
N LYS A 212 -12.93 0.85 -24.58
CA LYS A 212 -13.66 -0.26 -23.94
C LYS A 212 -14.84 0.21 -23.06
N ARG A 213 -14.71 1.36 -22.39
CA ARG A 213 -15.80 1.93 -21.60
C ARG A 213 -16.92 2.47 -22.48
N ASN A 214 -16.57 3.10 -23.60
CA ASN A 214 -17.55 3.62 -24.55
C ASN A 214 -18.29 2.49 -25.25
N GLU A 215 -17.60 1.44 -25.69
CA GLU A 215 -18.21 0.23 -26.25
C GLU A 215 -19.24 -0.37 -25.27
N ARG A 216 -18.86 -0.55 -24.00
CA ARG A 216 -19.78 -1.04 -22.96
C ARG A 216 -20.99 -0.14 -22.74
N ARG A 217 -20.82 1.18 -22.83
CA ARG A 217 -21.92 2.13 -22.69
C ARG A 217 -22.87 2.04 -23.88
N GLN A 218 -22.31 1.88 -25.08
CA GLN A 218 -23.08 1.76 -26.30
C GLN A 218 -23.88 0.45 -26.32
N THR A 219 -23.25 -0.69 -26.01
CA THR A 219 -23.96 -1.98 -25.93
C THR A 219 -25.04 -1.96 -24.86
N LYS A 220 -24.78 -1.36 -23.69
CA LYS A 220 -25.80 -1.18 -22.66
C LYS A 220 -26.99 -0.36 -23.18
N LYS A 221 -26.73 0.78 -23.82
CA LYS A 221 -27.77 1.66 -24.35
C LYS A 221 -28.60 0.98 -25.45
N GLU A 222 -27.95 0.23 -26.34
CA GLU A 222 -28.63 -0.57 -27.36
C GLU A 222 -29.53 -1.64 -26.75
N LEU A 223 -29.06 -2.33 -25.72
CA LEU A 223 -29.82 -3.37 -25.03
C LEU A 223 -31.01 -2.79 -24.26
N GLU A 224 -30.82 -1.65 -23.56
CA GLU A 224 -31.91 -0.92 -22.90
C GLU A 224 -32.96 -0.42 -23.90
N THR A 225 -32.53 0.02 -25.08
CA THR A 225 -33.44 0.49 -26.15
C THR A 225 -34.27 -0.68 -26.70
N LYS A 226 -33.62 -1.82 -26.99
CA LYS A 226 -34.31 -3.04 -27.43
C LYS A 226 -35.27 -3.58 -26.37
N MET A 227 -34.86 -3.55 -25.11
CA MET A 227 -35.73 -3.92 -23.99
C MET A 227 -36.93 -2.97 -23.92
N SER A 228 -36.74 -1.65 -23.95
CA SER A 228 -37.83 -0.67 -23.87
C SER A 228 -38.84 -0.78 -25.02
N GLN A 229 -38.37 -1.05 -26.24
CA GLN A 229 -39.24 -1.29 -27.40
C GLN A 229 -40.11 -2.54 -27.23
N ASN A 230 -39.52 -3.63 -26.73
CA ASN A 230 -40.26 -4.86 -26.46
C ASN A 230 -41.20 -4.73 -25.26
N ASP A 231 -40.76 -4.04 -24.19
CA ASP A 231 -41.53 -3.91 -22.95
C ASP A 231 -42.77 -3.04 -23.17
N SER A 232 -42.65 -1.89 -23.84
CA SER A 232 -43.79 -0.99 -24.06
C SER A 232 -44.91 -1.63 -24.91
N ALA A 233 -44.57 -2.38 -25.96
CA ALA A 233 -45.55 -3.09 -26.79
C ALA A 233 -46.25 -4.25 -26.04
N VAL A 234 -45.52 -4.96 -25.19
CA VAL A 234 -46.05 -6.08 -24.37
C VAL A 234 -46.89 -5.54 -23.19
N HIS A 235 -46.48 -4.44 -22.55
CA HIS A 235 -47.18 -3.85 -21.40
C HIS A 235 -48.54 -3.24 -21.74
N PHE A 236 -48.68 -2.61 -22.91
CA PHE A 236 -49.96 -2.02 -23.33
C PHE A 236 -50.94 -3.06 -23.90
N SER A 237 -50.44 -4.15 -24.51
CA SER A 237 -51.30 -5.16 -25.14
C SER A 237 -51.88 -6.18 -24.16
N LEU A 238 -51.18 -6.52 -23.07
CA LEU A 238 -51.56 -7.68 -22.23
C LEU A 238 -52.42 -7.38 -21.01
N ARG A 239 -52.64 -6.10 -20.62
CA ARG A 239 -53.43 -5.70 -19.41
C ARG A 239 -53.16 -6.57 -18.16
N GLN A 240 -51.93 -7.10 -18.00
CA GLN A 240 -51.63 -8.01 -16.91
C GLN A 240 -51.37 -7.26 -15.60
N SER A 241 -51.97 -7.76 -14.51
CA SER A 241 -51.76 -7.28 -13.15
C SER A 241 -50.31 -7.48 -12.69
N TYR A 242 -49.90 -6.74 -11.65
CA TYR A 242 -48.55 -6.84 -11.09
C TYR A 242 -48.19 -8.28 -10.64
N SER A 243 -49.15 -9.03 -10.08
CA SER A 243 -48.92 -10.42 -9.65
C SER A 243 -48.67 -11.36 -10.83
N SER A 244 -49.45 -11.24 -11.91
CA SER A 244 -49.27 -12.01 -13.15
C SER A 244 -47.88 -11.77 -13.75
N ARG A 245 -47.39 -10.53 -13.69
CA ARG A 245 -46.03 -10.17 -14.12
C ARG A 245 -44.94 -10.74 -13.22
N GLN A 246 -45.17 -10.85 -11.92
CA GLN A 246 -44.22 -11.48 -11.00
C GLN A 246 -44.11 -12.98 -11.29
N VAL A 247 -45.24 -13.65 -11.53
CA VAL A 247 -45.27 -15.05 -11.95
C VAL A 247 -44.55 -15.25 -13.29
N GLN A 248 -44.80 -14.38 -14.28
CA GLN A 248 -44.14 -14.49 -15.57
C GLN A 248 -42.63 -14.20 -15.48
N ARG A 249 -42.21 -13.22 -14.66
CA ARG A 249 -40.78 -12.96 -14.39
C ARG A 249 -40.09 -14.15 -13.72
N MET A 250 -40.77 -14.83 -12.80
CA MET A 250 -40.29 -16.07 -12.17
C MET A 250 -40.26 -17.25 -13.13
N ALA A 251 -41.17 -17.30 -14.12
CA ALA A 251 -41.19 -18.33 -15.15
C ALA A 251 -40.11 -18.11 -16.23
N LEU A 252 -39.76 -16.84 -16.50
CA LEU A 252 -38.74 -16.44 -17.47
C LEU A 252 -37.33 -16.33 -16.87
N SER A 253 -37.18 -16.42 -15.54
CA SER A 253 -35.86 -16.52 -14.94
C SER A 253 -35.24 -17.86 -15.30
N PHE A 254 -33.99 -17.84 -15.77
CA PHE A 254 -33.22 -19.02 -16.14
C PHE A 254 -32.90 -19.98 -14.96
N GLU A 255 -33.30 -19.61 -13.76
CA GLU A 255 -33.07 -20.36 -12.53
C GLU A 255 -34.36 -20.35 -11.72
N THR A 256 -34.85 -21.53 -11.35
CA THR A 256 -35.97 -21.70 -10.44
C THR A 256 -35.58 -21.33 -9.01
N PHE A 257 -36.56 -21.10 -8.14
CA PHE A 257 -36.28 -20.73 -6.74
C PHE A 257 -35.44 -21.79 -6.01
N GLU A 258 -35.71 -23.08 -6.27
CA GLU A 258 -34.95 -24.18 -5.67
C GLU A 258 -33.53 -24.25 -6.25
N GLU A 259 -33.33 -24.03 -7.55
CA GLU A 259 -31.99 -23.96 -8.15
C GLU A 259 -31.18 -22.78 -7.58
N ALA A 260 -31.80 -21.61 -7.39
CA ALA A 260 -31.14 -20.46 -6.77
C ALA A 260 -30.75 -20.74 -5.31
N LYS A 261 -31.60 -21.48 -4.59
CA LYS A 261 -31.33 -21.92 -3.21
C LYS A 261 -30.21 -22.96 -3.16
N GLU A 262 -30.20 -23.92 -4.07
CA GLU A 262 -29.13 -24.91 -4.21
C GLU A 262 -27.81 -24.26 -4.66
N ARG A 263 -27.84 -23.26 -5.54
CA ARG A 263 -26.66 -22.46 -5.89
C ARG A 263 -26.12 -21.66 -4.71
N ALA A 264 -27.00 -21.10 -3.88
CA ALA A 264 -26.60 -20.42 -2.66
C ALA A 264 -25.96 -21.38 -1.64
N LYS A 265 -26.39 -22.65 -1.60
CA LYS A 265 -25.78 -23.71 -0.79
C LYS A 265 -24.45 -24.23 -1.36
N THR A 266 -24.36 -24.42 -2.68
CA THR A 266 -23.19 -25.02 -3.37
C THR A 266 -22.09 -24.01 -3.68
N THR A 267 -22.47 -22.75 -3.93
CA THR A 267 -21.58 -21.61 -4.11
C THR A 267 -21.94 -20.52 -3.10
N PRO A 268 -21.75 -20.78 -1.80
CA PRO A 268 -21.85 -19.70 -0.83
C PRO A 268 -20.83 -18.64 -1.22
N PRO A 269 -21.18 -17.33 -1.12
CA PRO A 269 -20.18 -16.28 -1.31
C PRO A 269 -18.98 -16.66 -0.44
N LYS A 270 -17.75 -16.54 -0.99
CA LYS A 270 -16.48 -16.79 -0.27
C LYS A 270 -16.32 -15.80 0.88
N VAL A 271 -17.22 -15.82 1.84
CA VAL A 271 -17.07 -15.23 3.15
C VAL A 271 -16.14 -16.21 3.85
N ARG A 272 -14.83 -15.97 3.69
CA ARG A 272 -13.89 -16.49 4.66
C ARG A 272 -14.40 -15.99 6.01
N GLU A 273 -14.91 -16.87 6.85
CA GLU A 273 -15.16 -16.52 8.24
C GLU A 273 -13.87 -15.91 8.77
N ARG A 274 -13.92 -14.62 9.09
CA ARG A 274 -12.78 -13.91 9.66
C ARG A 274 -12.68 -14.35 11.11
N SER A 275 -12.14 -15.54 11.32
CA SER A 275 -11.73 -15.99 12.64
C SER A 275 -10.54 -15.14 13.09
N HIS A 276 -10.67 -14.47 14.24
CA HIS A 276 -9.56 -13.78 14.91
C HIS A 276 -8.58 -14.76 15.59
N THR A 277 -8.84 -16.06 15.51
CA THR A 277 -7.99 -17.14 16.02
C THR A 277 -7.13 -17.73 14.91
N ALA A 278 -5.88 -18.07 15.23
CA ALA A 278 -5.01 -18.81 14.33
C ALA A 278 -5.60 -20.21 14.08
N SER A 279 -5.29 -20.80 12.93
CA SER A 279 -5.64 -22.21 12.66
C SER A 279 -5.10 -23.10 13.80
N PRO A 280 -5.85 -24.10 14.29
CA PRO A 280 -5.40 -25.01 15.35
C PRO A 280 -4.05 -25.68 15.07
N ALA A 281 -3.73 -25.87 13.78
CA ALA A 281 -2.45 -26.44 13.32
C ALA A 281 -1.22 -25.53 13.53
N ASN A 282 -1.44 -24.23 13.81
CA ASN A 282 -0.38 -23.24 14.01
C ASN A 282 -0.17 -22.88 15.48
N ILE A 283 -0.76 -23.65 16.41
CA ILE A 283 -0.61 -23.45 17.85
C ILE A 283 0.57 -24.32 18.33
N GLU A 284 1.47 -23.73 19.10
CA GLU A 284 2.65 -24.38 19.69
C GLU A 284 2.59 -24.20 21.22
N GLY A 285 3.15 -25.15 21.97
CA GLY A 285 3.16 -25.12 23.44
C GLY A 285 3.19 -26.52 24.05
N LYS A 286 2.90 -26.61 25.35
CA LYS A 286 2.79 -27.90 26.07
C LYS A 286 1.40 -28.52 25.84
N LEU A 287 1.11 -28.87 24.58
CA LEU A 287 -0.22 -29.29 24.14
C LEU A 287 -0.63 -30.67 24.66
N ASP A 288 0.32 -31.60 24.77
CA ASP A 288 0.03 -32.95 25.28
C ASP A 288 -0.27 -32.92 26.79
N GLN A 289 0.47 -32.10 27.54
CA GLN A 289 0.23 -31.86 28.96
C GLN A 289 -1.13 -31.16 29.18
N LEU A 290 -1.49 -30.22 28.32
CA LEU A 290 -2.80 -29.57 28.35
C LEU A 290 -3.94 -30.57 28.15
N LEU A 291 -3.82 -31.53 27.23
CA LEU A 291 -4.87 -32.53 26.99
C LEU A 291 -5.05 -33.47 28.19
N ALA A 292 -3.95 -33.91 28.81
CA ALA A 292 -4.00 -34.76 30.00
C ALA A 292 -4.58 -34.01 31.22
N ASP A 293 -4.15 -32.77 31.43
CA ASP A 293 -4.57 -31.99 32.59
C ASP A 293 -6.02 -31.49 32.46
N VAL A 294 -6.52 -31.29 31.24
CA VAL A 294 -7.90 -30.82 31.02
C VAL A 294 -8.91 -31.79 31.63
N GLU A 295 -8.69 -33.10 31.56
CA GLU A 295 -9.58 -34.11 32.17
C GLU A 295 -9.73 -33.94 33.69
N SER A 296 -8.65 -33.54 34.38
CA SER A 296 -8.59 -33.40 35.84
C SER A 296 -8.97 -32.01 36.37
N TRP A 297 -9.37 -31.06 35.51
CA TRP A 297 -9.79 -29.74 35.97
C TRP A 297 -11.16 -29.79 36.65
N PRO A 298 -11.38 -28.95 37.69
CA PRO A 298 -12.67 -28.86 38.36
C PRO A 298 -13.74 -28.32 37.40
N ASP A 299 -14.98 -28.76 37.61
CA ASP A 299 -16.14 -28.24 36.88
C ASP A 299 -16.38 -26.76 37.25
N GLY A 300 -16.63 -25.94 36.23
CA GLY A 300 -16.74 -24.48 36.36
C GLY A 300 -15.82 -23.73 35.39
N PRO A 301 -16.01 -22.41 35.21
CA PRO A 301 -15.31 -21.65 34.17
C PRO A 301 -13.83 -21.41 34.55
N PRO A 302 -12.85 -22.05 33.87
CA PRO A 302 -11.45 -21.81 34.16
C PRO A 302 -11.00 -20.47 33.58
N ASN A 303 -9.98 -19.87 34.19
CA ASN A 303 -9.32 -18.70 33.62
C ASN A 303 -8.50 -19.09 32.39
N TRP A 304 -9.14 -19.08 31.22
CA TRP A 304 -8.56 -19.51 29.95
C TRP A 304 -7.26 -18.80 29.57
N SER A 305 -7.13 -17.52 29.91
CA SER A 305 -5.92 -16.73 29.63
C SER A 305 -4.75 -17.14 30.51
N GLU A 306 -5.03 -17.55 31.74
CA GLU A 306 -4.03 -18.05 32.69
C GLU A 306 -3.56 -19.46 32.32
N LYS A 307 -4.51 -20.34 31.95
CA LYS A 307 -4.17 -21.66 31.39
C LYS A 307 -3.30 -21.52 30.14
N ALA A 308 -3.62 -20.59 29.24
CA ALA A 308 -2.79 -20.33 28.06
C ALA A 308 -1.33 -19.95 28.42
N ARG A 309 -1.10 -19.19 29.51
CA ARG A 309 0.25 -18.87 30.00
C ARG A 309 0.91 -20.08 30.66
N MET A 310 0.20 -20.85 31.47
CA MET A 310 0.74 -22.04 32.14
C MET A 310 1.31 -23.06 31.14
N TYR A 311 0.60 -23.30 30.04
CA TYR A 311 1.01 -24.25 29.00
C TYR A 311 1.86 -23.61 27.88
N ASN A 312 2.28 -22.34 28.05
CA ASN A 312 3.06 -21.58 27.07
C ASN A 312 2.47 -21.64 25.65
N ILE A 313 1.16 -21.43 25.54
CA ILE A 313 0.41 -21.52 24.30
C ILE A 313 0.71 -20.30 23.44
N LYS A 314 1.35 -20.53 22.30
CA LYS A 314 1.81 -19.49 21.39
C LYS A 314 1.43 -19.82 19.95
N THR A 315 1.41 -18.82 19.09
CA THR A 315 1.27 -19.05 17.64
C THR A 315 2.66 -19.33 17.07
N ARG A 316 2.77 -20.19 16.06
CA ARG A 316 4.05 -20.45 15.40
C ARG A 316 4.75 -19.13 15.01
N GLY A 317 5.96 -18.93 15.53
CA GLY A 317 6.78 -17.72 15.31
C GLY A 317 6.54 -16.56 16.28
N SER A 318 5.71 -16.71 17.32
CA SER A 318 5.63 -15.76 18.43
C SER A 318 6.40 -16.26 19.66
N ASP A 319 7.16 -15.38 20.32
CA ASP A 319 7.96 -15.72 21.49
C ASP A 319 7.16 -15.76 22.80
N SER A 320 5.95 -15.20 22.83
CA SER A 320 5.11 -15.10 24.03
C SER A 320 3.66 -15.53 23.78
N THR A 321 2.96 -15.86 24.87
CA THR A 321 1.52 -16.15 24.83
C THR A 321 0.76 -14.89 24.40
N PRO A 322 0.01 -14.91 23.29
CA PRO A 322 -0.67 -13.72 22.81
C PRO A 322 -1.86 -13.37 23.71
N GLY A 323 -2.32 -12.11 23.69
CA GLY A 323 -3.43 -11.64 24.53
C GLY A 323 -4.76 -12.38 24.31
N ASN A 324 -4.92 -13.05 23.17
CA ASN A 324 -6.03 -13.95 22.85
C ASN A 324 -5.74 -15.44 23.14
N GLY A 325 -4.72 -15.75 23.95
CA GLY A 325 -4.28 -17.12 24.24
C GLY A 325 -5.40 -18.03 24.76
N GLY A 326 -6.33 -17.50 25.58
CA GLY A 326 -7.48 -18.27 26.05
C GLY A 326 -8.43 -18.72 24.92
N GLN A 327 -8.55 -17.94 23.84
CA GLN A 327 -9.33 -18.33 22.66
C GLN A 327 -8.59 -19.41 21.84
N LEU A 328 -7.26 -19.36 21.80
CA LEU A 328 -6.44 -20.38 21.14
C LEU A 328 -6.56 -21.74 21.85
N VAL A 329 -6.56 -21.75 23.20
CA VAL A 329 -6.77 -22.97 23.99
C VAL A 329 -8.15 -23.59 23.69
N LYS A 330 -9.21 -22.77 23.69
CA LYS A 330 -10.57 -23.25 23.35
C LYS A 330 -10.64 -23.84 21.95
N ALA A 331 -10.09 -23.13 20.96
CA ALA A 331 -10.07 -23.60 19.57
C ALA A 331 -9.28 -24.91 19.41
N PHE A 332 -8.15 -25.05 20.13
CA PHE A 332 -7.35 -26.27 20.14
C PHE A 332 -8.13 -27.46 20.73
N LEU A 333 -8.72 -27.29 21.92
CA LEU A 333 -9.50 -28.34 22.59
C LEU A 333 -10.73 -28.78 21.79
N GLN A 334 -11.45 -27.82 21.18
CA GLN A 334 -12.56 -28.10 20.27
C GLN A 334 -12.09 -28.91 19.04
N SER A 335 -10.92 -28.57 18.47
CA SER A 335 -10.37 -29.28 17.31
C SER A 335 -9.98 -30.74 17.64
N LYS A 336 -9.62 -31.00 18.90
CA LYS A 336 -9.27 -32.34 19.42
C LYS A 336 -10.47 -33.09 20.02
N ARG A 337 -11.69 -32.54 19.90
CA ARG A 337 -12.94 -33.11 20.46
C ARG A 337 -12.92 -33.31 21.97
N ALA A 338 -12.14 -32.52 22.71
CA ALA A 338 -12.20 -32.52 24.17
C ALA A 338 -13.51 -31.86 24.62
N ASP A 339 -14.16 -32.43 25.64
CA ASP A 339 -15.40 -31.88 26.18
C ASP A 339 -15.12 -30.62 27.01
N ILE A 340 -15.38 -29.48 26.38
CA ILE A 340 -15.27 -28.16 26.99
C ILE A 340 -16.60 -27.61 27.50
N THR A 341 -17.70 -28.38 27.38
CA THR A 341 -19.04 -27.90 27.77
C THR A 341 -19.21 -27.80 29.29
N ARG A 342 -18.49 -28.65 30.06
CA ARG A 342 -18.40 -28.59 31.53
C ARG A 342 -17.73 -27.33 32.10
N PHE A 343 -17.06 -26.56 31.25
CA PHE A 343 -16.32 -25.34 31.63
C PHE A 343 -17.06 -24.06 31.21
N LYS A 344 -18.36 -24.16 30.90
CA LYS A 344 -19.20 -23.03 30.50
C LYS A 344 -19.67 -22.20 31.67
#